data_AF-A0A3M1HI51-F1
#
_entry.id   AF-A0A3M1HI51-F1
#
_cell.length_a   1.000
_cell.length_b   1.000
_cell.length_c   1.000
_cell.angle_alpha   90.00
_cell.angle_beta   90.00
_cell.angle_gamma   90.00
#
_symmetry.space_group_name_H-M   'P 1'
#
loop_
_entity.id
_entity.type
_entity.pdbx_description
1 polymer ?
#
loop_
_entity_poly.entity_id
_entity_poly.type
_entity_poly.pdbx_seq_one_letter_code
_entity_poly.pdbx_strand_id
1 'polypeptide(L)'
;EISKEEYKKITGKDWKKKGNPVISKIEIAKYYIEQAIQSLPSHAEFSVVLLSSSPRFFQNRLVRASSSNKKKALQFLKKARPKLDQNLHGLLKKLMKWKTLDTAYIILDGFPKGGYVDDPKAVREEITMKNLEHAIAMHFRLLLTGASEKDSKISKTARALRNKKIRQYYEDFGKWNFGSLKTLIFPLAKGD
;
A
#
# COMPACT_ATOMS: atom_id res chain seq x y z
N GLU A 1 -5.34 -7.57 14.03
CA GLU A 1 -4.61 -8.76 13.50
C GLU A 1 -5.47 -9.37 12.40
N ILE A 2 -4.89 -10.09 11.43
CA ILE A 2 -5.73 -10.81 10.47
C ILE A 2 -6.52 -11.90 11.15
N SER A 3 -7.80 -12.00 10.78
CA SER A 3 -8.64 -13.09 11.25
C SER A 3 -8.32 -14.39 10.50
N LYS A 4 -8.73 -15.53 11.06
CA LYS A 4 -8.56 -16.84 10.40
C LYS A 4 -9.33 -16.88 9.08
N GLU A 5 -10.48 -16.23 9.03
CA GLU A 5 -11.33 -16.09 7.84
C GLU A 5 -10.59 -15.29 6.76
N GLU A 6 -9.91 -14.21 7.15
CA GLU A 6 -9.15 -13.36 6.22
C GLU A 6 -7.92 -14.09 5.65
N TYR A 7 -7.22 -14.87 6.48
CA TYR A 7 -6.14 -15.76 6.02
C TYR A 7 -6.63 -16.76 4.95
N LYS A 8 -7.77 -17.41 5.20
CA LYS A 8 -8.36 -18.37 4.25
C LYS A 8 -8.77 -17.68 2.95
N LYS A 9 -9.33 -16.48 3.02
CA LYS A 9 -9.67 -15.66 1.85
C LYS A 9 -8.44 -15.33 0.99
N ILE A 10 -7.33 -14.95 1.62
CA ILE A 10 -6.09 -14.55 0.92
C ILE A 10 -5.36 -15.77 0.31
N THR A 11 -5.27 -16.88 1.04
CA THR A 11 -4.42 -18.03 0.68
C THR A 11 -5.16 -19.20 0.05
N GLY A 12 -6.48 -19.26 0.20
CA GLY A 12 -7.27 -20.45 -0.08
C GLY A 12 -7.04 -21.62 0.89
N LYS A 13 -6.24 -21.44 1.96
CA LYS A 13 -5.86 -22.50 2.90
C LYS A 13 -6.47 -22.28 4.28
N ASP A 14 -6.84 -23.36 4.95
CA ASP A 14 -7.26 -23.30 6.35
C ASP A 14 -6.09 -22.92 7.27
N TRP A 15 -6.38 -22.13 8.30
CA TRP A 15 -5.38 -21.74 9.29
C TRP A 15 -4.99 -22.93 10.18
N LYS A 16 -3.71 -23.32 10.16
CA LYS A 16 -3.10 -24.26 11.10
C LYS A 16 -2.28 -23.55 12.17
N LYS A 17 -2.40 -23.98 13.43
CA LYS A 17 -1.67 -23.43 14.59
C LYS A 17 -0.14 -23.56 14.47
N LYS A 18 0.35 -24.54 13.69
CA LYS A 18 1.75 -24.72 13.27
C LYS A 18 1.80 -25.04 11.78
N GLY A 19 2.80 -24.51 11.06
CA GLY A 19 3.13 -24.92 9.69
C GLY A 19 2.36 -24.21 8.56
N ASN A 20 1.60 -23.15 8.85
CA ASN A 20 1.09 -22.29 7.78
C ASN A 20 2.25 -21.63 7.02
N PRO A 21 2.22 -21.58 5.68
CA PRO A 21 3.17 -20.79 4.92
C PRO A 21 3.07 -19.32 5.34
N VAL A 22 4.23 -18.67 5.43
CA VAL A 22 4.32 -17.23 5.67
C VAL A 22 3.69 -16.53 4.48
N ILE A 23 2.62 -15.75 4.71
CA ILE A 23 2.12 -14.87 3.66
C ILE A 23 2.95 -13.60 3.70
N SER A 24 3.59 -13.28 2.59
CA SER A 24 4.32 -12.03 2.46
C SER A 24 3.36 -10.85 2.34
N LYS A 25 3.77 -9.66 2.81
CA LYS A 25 2.98 -8.42 2.65
C LYS A 25 2.63 -8.14 1.18
N ILE A 26 3.52 -8.49 0.26
CA ILE A 26 3.28 -8.29 -1.18
C ILE A 26 2.18 -9.21 -1.71
N GLU A 27 2.05 -10.45 -1.22
CA GLU A 27 0.94 -11.35 -1.60
C GLU A 27 -0.39 -10.83 -1.07
N ILE A 28 -0.40 -10.32 0.16
CA ILE A 28 -1.58 -9.68 0.75
C ILE A 28 -1.99 -8.45 -0.07
N ALA A 29 -1.03 -7.58 -0.41
CA ALA A 29 -1.28 -6.41 -1.25
C ALA A 29 -1.86 -6.83 -2.61
N LYS A 30 -1.24 -7.83 -3.27
CA LYS A 30 -1.74 -8.37 -4.54
C LYS A 30 -3.18 -8.84 -4.40
N TYR A 31 -3.49 -9.66 -3.40
CA TYR A 31 -4.85 -10.16 -3.19
C TYR A 31 -5.89 -9.04 -3.15
N TYR A 32 -5.70 -8.04 -2.28
CA TYR A 32 -6.68 -6.94 -2.17
C TYR A 32 -6.76 -6.06 -3.42
N ILE A 33 -5.62 -5.79 -4.09
CA ILE A 33 -5.65 -5.02 -5.34
C ILE A 33 -6.36 -5.83 -6.43
N GLU A 34 -6.15 -7.14 -6.51
CA GLU A 34 -6.83 -8.00 -7.48
C GLU A 34 -8.35 -7.98 -7.26
N GLN A 35 -8.81 -8.09 -6.01
CA GLN A 35 -10.24 -7.96 -5.66
C GLN A 35 -10.80 -6.57 -6.03
N ALA A 36 -10.04 -5.51 -5.77
CA ALA A 36 -10.42 -4.15 -6.13
C ALA A 36 -10.56 -3.99 -7.65
N ILE A 37 -9.59 -4.45 -8.43
CA ILE A 37 -9.63 -4.37 -9.91
C ILE A 37 -10.81 -5.15 -10.47
N GLN A 38 -11.08 -6.34 -9.93
CA GLN A 38 -12.19 -7.18 -10.39
C GLN A 38 -13.54 -6.50 -10.14
N SER A 39 -13.70 -5.83 -8.98
CA SER A 39 -14.94 -5.16 -8.57
C SER A 39 -15.19 -3.79 -9.21
N LEU A 40 -14.19 -3.17 -9.87
CA LEU A 40 -14.39 -1.87 -10.54
C LEU A 40 -15.52 -1.93 -11.60
N PRO A 41 -16.46 -0.98 -11.64
CA PRO A 41 -17.45 -0.92 -12.70
C PRO A 41 -16.78 -0.58 -14.04
N SER A 42 -17.31 -1.07 -15.15
CA SER A 42 -16.68 -0.97 -16.48
C SER A 42 -16.46 0.46 -16.99
N HIS A 43 -17.25 1.42 -16.50
CA HIS A 43 -17.13 2.84 -16.83
C HIS A 43 -16.06 3.58 -16.00
N ALA A 44 -15.62 3.02 -14.87
CA ALA A 44 -14.56 3.64 -14.06
C ALA A 44 -13.23 3.58 -14.80
N GLU A 45 -12.38 4.60 -14.57
CA GLU A 45 -11.00 4.60 -15.05
C GLU A 45 -10.05 4.25 -13.90
N PHE A 46 -8.97 3.54 -14.22
CA PHE A 46 -7.99 3.14 -13.22
C PHE A 46 -6.59 2.98 -13.83
N SER A 47 -5.60 2.98 -12.96
CA SER A 47 -4.26 2.45 -13.28
C SER A 47 -3.69 1.79 -12.03
N VAL A 48 -2.61 1.04 -12.21
CA VAL A 48 -1.88 0.39 -11.13
C VAL A 48 -0.42 0.81 -11.23
N VAL A 49 0.14 1.27 -10.11
CA VAL A 49 1.53 1.70 -10.06
C VAL A 49 2.24 0.95 -8.95
N LEU A 50 3.38 0.36 -9.28
CA LEU A 50 4.29 -0.24 -8.30
C LEU A 50 5.29 0.83 -7.87
N LEU A 51 5.23 1.18 -6.59
CA LEU A 51 6.13 2.14 -5.97
C LEU A 51 7.55 1.57 -5.90
N SER A 52 8.51 2.34 -6.39
CA SER A 52 9.95 2.13 -6.25
C SER A 52 10.68 3.45 -6.52
N SER A 53 12.01 3.49 -6.39
CA SER A 53 12.84 4.62 -6.85
C SER A 53 12.57 4.99 -8.31
N SER A 54 12.37 3.97 -9.16
CA SER A 54 11.82 4.09 -10.52
C SER A 54 10.44 3.44 -10.59
N PRO A 55 9.33 4.18 -10.40
CA PRO A 55 7.99 3.60 -10.37
C PRO A 55 7.63 2.90 -11.68
N ARG A 56 6.98 1.74 -11.58
CA ARG A 56 6.50 1.00 -12.75
C ARG A 56 5.00 1.14 -12.88
N PHE A 57 4.55 1.50 -14.07
CA PHE A 57 3.14 1.74 -14.38
C PHE A 57 2.61 0.57 -15.21
N PHE A 58 1.42 0.08 -14.88
CA PHE A 58 0.67 -0.79 -15.79
C PHE A 58 0.32 -0.01 -17.07
N GLN A 59 -0.17 1.23 -16.90
CA GLN A 59 -0.44 2.21 -17.94
C GLN A 59 0.00 3.59 -17.46
N ASN A 60 0.56 4.41 -18.36
CA ASN A 60 1.03 5.76 -18.06
C ASN A 60 -0.09 6.81 -17.94
N ARG A 61 -1.34 6.35 -17.87
CA ARG A 61 -2.56 7.15 -17.69
C ARG A 61 -3.65 6.27 -17.08
N LEU A 62 -4.77 6.88 -16.67
CA LEU A 62 -5.98 6.15 -16.33
C LEU A 62 -6.59 5.53 -17.60
N VAL A 63 -7.12 4.32 -17.48
CA VAL A 63 -7.80 3.60 -18.56
C VAL A 63 -9.10 3.01 -18.05
N ARG A 64 -10.12 2.91 -18.90
CA ARG A 64 -11.40 2.27 -18.54
C ARG A 64 -11.19 0.84 -18.01
N ALA A 65 -11.98 0.46 -17.01
CA ALA A 65 -12.01 -0.85 -16.38
C ALA A 65 -12.72 -1.92 -17.25
N SER A 66 -12.38 -1.97 -18.53
CA SER A 66 -12.80 -3.04 -19.43
C SER A 66 -12.23 -4.39 -18.99
N SER A 67 -12.89 -5.50 -19.37
CA SER A 67 -12.40 -6.86 -19.07
C SER A 67 -10.98 -7.09 -19.57
N SER A 68 -10.62 -6.49 -20.72
CA SER A 68 -9.26 -6.54 -21.28
C SER A 68 -8.25 -5.79 -20.40
N ASN A 69 -8.56 -4.55 -20.00
CA ASN A 69 -7.66 -3.76 -19.16
C ASN A 69 -7.52 -4.34 -17.75
N LYS A 70 -8.61 -4.84 -17.16
CA LYS A 70 -8.57 -5.59 -15.89
C LYS A 70 -7.64 -6.80 -16.00
N LYS A 71 -7.78 -7.64 -17.04
CA LYS A 71 -6.89 -8.79 -17.28
C LYS A 71 -5.42 -8.40 -17.39
N LYS A 72 -5.11 -7.32 -18.14
CA LYS A 72 -3.74 -6.82 -18.28
C LYS A 72 -3.18 -6.29 -16.96
N ALA A 73 -3.98 -5.58 -16.16
CA ALA A 73 -3.57 -5.10 -14.85
C ALA A 73 -3.29 -6.25 -13.86
N LEU A 74 -4.12 -7.30 -13.87
CA LEU A 74 -3.88 -8.52 -13.08
C LEU A 74 -2.57 -9.22 -13.51
N GLN A 75 -2.30 -9.32 -14.81
CA GLN A 75 -1.02 -9.87 -15.31
C GLN A 75 0.19 -9.01 -14.89
N PHE A 76 0.04 -7.68 -14.89
CA PHE A 76 1.05 -6.77 -14.40
C PHE A 76 1.33 -6.98 -12.89
N LEU A 77 0.28 -7.12 -12.08
CA LEU A 77 0.39 -7.38 -10.64
C LEU A 77 1.06 -8.71 -10.31
N LYS A 78 0.79 -9.76 -11.09
CA LYS A 78 1.46 -11.07 -10.90
C LYS A 78 2.99 -10.93 -10.90
N LYS A 79 3.52 -10.03 -11.73
CA LYS A 79 4.96 -9.74 -11.86
C LYS A 79 5.51 -8.76 -10.79
N ALA A 80 4.67 -8.26 -9.87
CA ALA A 80 5.14 -7.39 -8.81
C ALA A 80 6.05 -8.16 -7.83
N ARG A 81 7.15 -7.51 -7.43
CA ARG A 81 8.16 -8.02 -6.50
C ARG A 81 8.46 -6.92 -5.47
N PRO A 82 8.83 -7.28 -4.22
CA PRO A 82 9.27 -6.31 -3.23
C PRO A 82 10.46 -5.48 -3.75
N LYS A 83 10.49 -4.20 -3.37
CA LYS A 83 11.58 -3.27 -3.59
C LYS A 83 11.82 -2.47 -2.31
N LEU A 84 13.07 -2.15 -2.03
CA LEU A 84 13.48 -1.47 -0.80
C LEU A 84 13.18 0.04 -0.85
N ASP A 85 13.36 0.66 -2.02
CA ASP A 85 13.11 2.09 -2.20
C ASP A 85 11.62 2.38 -2.36
N GLN A 86 11.15 3.44 -1.73
CA GLN A 86 9.75 3.87 -1.71
C GLN A 86 9.67 5.38 -1.93
N ASN A 87 10.09 5.84 -3.12
CA ASN A 87 10.08 7.26 -3.51
C ASN A 87 8.64 7.78 -3.71
N LEU A 88 7.92 7.91 -2.61
CA LEU A 88 6.52 8.32 -2.58
C LEU A 88 6.36 9.75 -3.09
N HIS A 89 7.26 10.64 -2.68
CA HIS A 89 7.27 12.03 -3.11
C HIS A 89 7.32 12.17 -4.64
N GLY A 90 8.32 11.54 -5.27
CA GLY A 90 8.50 11.58 -6.72
C GLY A 90 7.34 10.91 -7.48
N LEU A 91 6.76 9.84 -6.93
CA LEU A 91 5.58 9.20 -7.51
C LEU A 91 4.36 10.13 -7.46
N LEU A 92 4.03 10.69 -6.30
CA LEU A 92 2.83 11.52 -6.14
C LEU A 92 2.90 12.79 -7.01
N LYS A 93 4.07 13.43 -7.10
CA LYS A 93 4.29 14.56 -8.04
C LYS A 93 4.07 14.20 -9.50
N LYS A 94 4.34 12.94 -9.90
CA LYS A 94 4.04 12.45 -11.26
C LYS A 94 2.55 12.19 -11.44
N LEU A 95 1.90 11.55 -10.46
CA LEU A 95 0.48 11.23 -10.51
C LEU A 95 -0.41 12.47 -10.51
N MET A 96 -0.03 13.52 -9.80
CA MET A 96 -0.73 14.81 -9.81
C MET A 96 -0.82 15.47 -11.20
N LYS A 97 0.02 15.05 -12.17
CA LYS A 97 -0.07 15.52 -13.55
C LYS A 97 -1.21 14.84 -14.35
N TRP A 98 -1.85 13.82 -13.78
CA TRP A 98 -2.96 13.10 -14.42
C TRP A 98 -4.25 13.86 -14.16
N LYS A 99 -4.73 14.60 -15.18
CA LYS A 99 -5.88 15.52 -15.05
C LYS A 99 -7.17 14.89 -14.52
N THR A 100 -7.38 13.59 -14.74
CA THR A 100 -8.62 12.87 -14.33
C THR A 100 -8.43 12.04 -13.06
N LEU A 101 -7.27 12.10 -12.41
CA LEU A 101 -7.05 11.40 -11.15
C LEU A 101 -7.72 12.17 -10.01
N ASP A 102 -8.76 11.59 -9.43
CA ASP A 102 -9.47 12.14 -8.27
C ASP A 102 -9.16 11.38 -6.97
N THR A 103 -8.79 10.10 -7.06
CA THR A 103 -8.66 9.20 -5.90
C THR A 103 -7.46 8.28 -6.05
N ALA A 104 -6.62 8.23 -5.01
CA ALA A 104 -5.47 7.34 -4.93
C ALA A 104 -5.57 6.40 -3.73
N TYR A 105 -5.52 5.09 -3.97
CA TYR A 105 -5.35 4.09 -2.92
C TYR A 105 -3.89 3.64 -2.85
N ILE A 106 -3.22 3.94 -1.73
CA ILE A 106 -1.77 3.81 -1.58
C ILE A 106 -1.47 2.75 -0.53
N ILE A 107 -0.86 1.63 -0.94
CA ILE A 107 -0.49 0.52 -0.04
C ILE A 107 0.99 0.60 0.31
N LEU A 108 1.30 0.66 1.61
CA LEU A 108 2.67 0.87 2.13
C LEU A 108 2.92 -0.02 3.34
N ASP A 109 4.19 -0.24 3.67
CA ASP A 109 4.59 -1.08 4.81
C ASP A 109 5.60 -0.40 5.76
N GLY A 110 5.87 0.88 5.55
CA GLY A 110 6.82 1.69 6.27
C GLY A 110 6.74 3.17 5.90
N PHE A 111 7.66 3.98 6.42
CA PHE A 111 7.85 5.37 6.00
C PHE A 111 8.36 5.46 4.55
N PRO A 112 8.16 6.60 3.86
CA PRO A 112 8.78 6.87 2.56
C PRO A 112 10.32 6.80 2.65
N LYS A 113 10.99 6.33 1.60
CA LYS A 113 12.47 6.19 1.55
C LYS A 113 12.99 6.26 0.11
N GLY A 114 14.25 6.63 -0.08
CA GLY A 114 14.93 6.49 -1.38
C GLY A 114 14.47 7.46 -2.47
N GLY A 115 13.91 8.62 -2.07
CA GLY A 115 13.65 9.76 -2.95
C GLY A 115 14.59 10.92 -2.64
N TYR A 116 14.58 11.97 -3.49
CA TYR A 116 15.35 13.20 -3.22
C TYR A 116 14.88 13.92 -1.95
N VAL A 117 13.57 13.85 -1.67
CA VAL A 117 12.98 14.21 -0.39
C VAL A 117 12.60 12.92 0.31
N ASP A 118 13.31 12.59 1.39
CA ASP A 118 13.14 11.35 2.15
C ASP A 118 12.79 11.57 3.63
N ASP A 119 12.89 12.82 4.13
CA ASP A 119 12.29 13.20 5.42
C ASP A 119 10.76 13.06 5.34
N PRO A 120 10.12 12.20 6.16
CA PRO A 120 8.69 11.96 6.07
C PRO A 120 7.85 13.23 6.21
N LYS A 121 8.25 14.16 7.10
CA LYS A 121 7.51 15.39 7.36
C LYS A 121 7.53 16.30 6.13
N ALA A 122 8.71 16.52 5.54
CA ALA A 122 8.86 17.28 4.29
C ALA A 122 8.04 16.67 3.15
N VAL A 123 8.08 15.33 2.98
CA VAL A 123 7.26 14.64 1.96
C VAL A 123 5.77 14.93 2.14
N ARG A 124 5.25 14.86 3.37
CA ARG A 124 3.82 15.11 3.64
C ARG A 124 3.47 16.57 3.34
N GLU A 125 4.27 17.51 3.81
CA GLU A 125 4.01 18.95 3.69
C GLU A 125 4.02 19.39 2.22
N GLU A 126 5.05 19.03 1.46
CA GLU A 126 5.14 19.38 0.03
C GLU A 126 3.99 18.78 -0.79
N ILE A 127 3.67 17.50 -0.55
CA ILE A 127 2.57 16.84 -1.27
C ILE A 127 1.23 17.44 -0.88
N THR A 128 1.00 17.72 0.41
CA THR A 128 -0.26 18.30 0.88
C THR A 128 -0.49 19.66 0.24
N MET A 129 0.52 20.55 0.28
CA MET A 129 0.41 21.87 -0.34
C MET A 129 0.12 21.78 -1.82
N LYS A 130 0.81 20.88 -2.53
CA LYS A 130 0.58 20.69 -3.97
C LYS A 130 -0.78 20.08 -4.27
N ASN A 131 -1.28 19.21 -3.41
CA ASN A 131 -2.57 18.56 -3.62
C ASN A 131 -3.76 19.53 -3.48
N LEU A 132 -3.57 20.71 -2.91
CA LEU A 132 -4.61 21.76 -2.89
C LEU A 132 -5.05 22.15 -4.31
N GLU A 133 -4.12 22.10 -5.28
CA GLU A 133 -4.40 22.41 -6.69
C GLU A 133 -5.10 21.27 -7.45
N HIS A 134 -4.99 20.05 -6.93
CA HIS A 134 -5.41 18.82 -7.63
C HIS A 134 -6.60 18.12 -6.97
N ALA A 135 -6.84 18.37 -5.69
CA ALA A 135 -7.91 17.79 -4.89
C ALA A 135 -7.99 16.25 -4.93
N ILE A 136 -6.85 15.56 -4.97
CA ILE A 136 -6.82 14.09 -5.01
C ILE A 136 -7.09 13.54 -3.61
N ALA A 137 -8.12 12.71 -3.45
CA ALA A 137 -8.37 11.95 -2.23
C ALA A 137 -7.35 10.82 -2.06
N MET A 138 -6.48 10.92 -1.05
CA MET A 138 -5.40 9.96 -0.80
C MET A 138 -5.73 8.99 0.35
N HIS A 139 -6.15 7.79 -0.01
CA HIS A 139 -6.45 6.72 0.94
C HIS A 139 -5.24 5.81 1.17
N PHE A 140 -4.70 5.83 2.38
CA PHE A 140 -3.58 4.99 2.77
C PHE A 140 -4.03 3.63 3.31
N ARG A 141 -3.27 2.59 2.99
CA ARG A 141 -3.42 1.22 3.48
C ARG A 141 -2.07 0.74 3.99
N LEU A 142 -1.95 0.54 5.28
CA LEU A 142 -0.70 0.09 5.90
C LEU A 142 -0.69 -1.42 6.12
N LEU A 143 0.36 -2.09 5.66
CA LEU A 143 0.65 -3.50 5.91
C LEU A 143 1.82 -3.58 6.91
N LEU A 144 1.51 -3.58 8.20
CA LEU A 144 2.51 -3.55 9.27
C LEU A 144 2.71 -4.94 9.89
N THR A 145 3.91 -5.18 10.37
CA THR A 145 4.21 -6.36 11.17
C THR A 145 4.01 -6.07 12.65
N GLY A 146 3.24 -6.92 13.31
CA GLY A 146 3.06 -6.96 14.75
C GLY A 146 4.23 -7.69 15.44
N ALA A 147 4.20 -7.66 16.76
CA ALA A 147 5.08 -8.48 17.56
C ALA A 147 4.75 -9.98 17.44
N SER A 148 5.78 -10.81 17.38
CA SER A 148 5.73 -12.26 17.59
C SER A 148 5.79 -12.57 19.08
N GLU A 149 5.23 -13.71 19.48
CA GLU A 149 5.35 -14.24 20.85
C GLU A 149 6.82 -14.36 21.28
N LYS A 150 7.71 -14.69 20.34
CA LYS A 150 9.14 -14.93 20.55
C LYS A 150 9.98 -13.65 20.67
N ASP A 151 9.42 -12.49 20.36
CA ASP A 151 10.14 -11.24 20.50
C ASP A 151 10.43 -10.93 21.97
N SER A 152 11.63 -10.40 22.24
CA SER A 152 11.95 -9.84 23.56
C SER A 152 11.00 -8.69 23.89
N LYS A 153 10.83 -8.38 25.18
CA LYS A 153 10.00 -7.24 25.62
C LYS A 153 10.45 -5.92 24.97
N ILE A 154 11.76 -5.74 24.79
CA ILE A 154 12.36 -4.58 24.12
C ILE A 154 11.93 -4.54 22.65
N SER A 155 12.08 -5.65 21.91
CA SER A 155 11.68 -5.74 20.49
C SER A 155 10.19 -5.51 20.29
N LYS A 156 9.34 -6.06 21.17
CA LYS A 156 7.88 -5.83 21.17
C LYS A 156 7.57 -4.35 21.32
N THR A 157 8.20 -3.69 22.29
CA THR A 157 8.00 -2.26 22.58
C THR A 157 8.48 -1.38 21.43
N ALA A 158 9.69 -1.63 20.91
CA ALA A 158 10.26 -0.90 19.78
C ALA A 158 9.38 -1.00 18.53
N ARG A 159 8.86 -2.20 18.22
CA ARG A 159 7.97 -2.40 17.07
C ARG A 159 6.61 -1.73 17.26
N ALA A 160 6.03 -1.80 18.45
CA ALA A 160 4.80 -1.09 18.78
C ALA A 160 4.96 0.42 18.60
N LEU A 161 6.06 0.99 19.11
CA LEU A 161 6.38 2.40 18.96
C LEU A 161 6.59 2.79 17.48
N ARG A 162 7.34 2.00 16.72
CA ARG A 162 7.53 2.21 15.28
C ARG A 162 6.21 2.21 14.53
N ASN A 163 5.36 1.20 14.77
CA ASN A 163 4.05 1.10 14.13
C ASN A 163 3.14 2.27 14.50
N LYS A 164 3.17 2.72 15.76
CA LYS A 164 2.44 3.92 16.21
C LYS A 164 2.88 5.16 15.43
N LYS A 165 4.20 5.39 15.29
CA LYS A 165 4.73 6.53 14.53
C LYS A 165 4.34 6.49 13.05
N ILE A 166 4.44 5.33 12.40
CA ILE A 166 4.04 5.16 10.98
C ILE A 166 2.54 5.42 10.81
N ARG A 167 1.71 4.87 11.70
CA ARG A 167 0.25 5.08 11.65
C ARG A 167 -0.11 6.55 11.79
N GLN A 168 0.45 7.23 12.79
CA GLN A 168 0.19 8.67 12.99
C GLN A 168 0.55 9.46 11.74
N TYR A 169 1.72 9.20 11.16
CA TYR A 169 2.17 9.87 9.95
C TYR A 169 1.18 9.77 8.80
N TYR A 170 0.72 8.55 8.46
CA TYR A 170 -0.21 8.35 7.34
C TYR A 170 -1.66 8.71 7.68
N GLU A 171 -2.02 8.73 8.96
CA GLU A 171 -3.31 9.25 9.40
C GLU A 171 -3.39 10.76 9.16
N ASP A 172 -2.36 11.51 9.57
CA ASP A 172 -2.26 12.94 9.29
C ASP A 172 -2.18 13.18 7.78
N PHE A 173 -1.36 12.41 7.07
CA PHE A 173 -1.19 12.56 5.63
C PHE A 173 -2.52 12.33 4.89
N GLY A 174 -3.28 11.29 5.24
CA GLY A 174 -4.60 11.04 4.68
C GLY A 174 -5.59 12.15 5.01
N LYS A 175 -5.67 12.58 6.29
CA LYS A 175 -6.56 13.67 6.74
C LYS A 175 -6.33 14.97 5.98
N TRP A 176 -5.06 15.31 5.75
CA TRP A 176 -4.71 16.55 5.03
C TRP A 176 -4.90 16.45 3.50
N ASN A 177 -5.14 15.26 2.97
CA ASN A 177 -5.33 15.00 1.54
C ASN A 177 -6.68 14.32 1.27
N PHE A 178 -7.73 14.79 1.96
CA PHE A 178 -9.14 14.40 1.74
C PHE A 178 -9.41 12.90 1.81
N GLY A 179 -8.55 12.16 2.51
CA GLY A 179 -8.50 10.72 2.48
C GLY A 179 -8.58 10.09 3.85
N SER A 180 -8.15 8.83 3.93
CA SER A 180 -8.26 8.05 5.17
C SER A 180 -7.19 6.98 5.27
N LEU A 181 -6.92 6.55 6.49
CA LEU A 181 -6.02 5.43 6.78
C LEU A 181 -6.83 4.18 7.14
N LYS A 182 -6.45 3.03 6.56
CA LYS A 182 -6.71 1.71 7.16
C LYS A 182 -5.39 0.98 7.40
N THR A 183 -5.31 0.24 8.49
CA THR A 183 -4.10 -0.52 8.84
C THR A 183 -4.45 -1.99 9.02
N LEU A 184 -3.66 -2.85 8.40
CA LEU A 184 -3.64 -4.29 8.65
C LEU A 184 -2.32 -4.64 9.34
N ILE A 185 -2.42 -5.29 10.49
CA ILE A 185 -1.26 -5.73 11.28
C ILE A 185 -1.22 -7.25 11.24
N PHE A 186 -0.06 -7.80 10.87
CA PHE A 186 0.16 -9.24 10.73
C PHE A 186 1.23 -9.69 11.71
N PRO A 187 1.07 -10.83 12.39
CA PRO A 187 2.19 -11.40 13.14
C PRO A 187 3.34 -11.72 12.19
N LEU A 188 4.57 -11.36 12.55
CA LEU A 188 5.75 -11.86 11.86
C LEU A 188 5.74 -13.38 11.90
N ALA A 189 5.80 -14.01 10.74
CA ALA A 189 6.24 -15.38 10.69
C ALA A 189 7.77 -15.41 10.71
N LYS A 190 8.34 -16.48 11.27
CA LYS A 190 9.79 -16.71 11.32
C LYS A 190 10.42 -16.49 9.93
N GLY A 191 11.39 -15.58 9.83
CA GLY A 191 12.36 -15.57 8.72
C GLY A 191 12.58 -14.28 7.94
N ASP A 192 12.05 -13.13 8.36
CA ASP A 192 12.45 -11.81 7.84
C ASP A 192 13.47 -11.13 8.77
#